data_AF-A0A089KB28-F1
#
_entry.id   AF-A0A089KB28-F1
#
_cell.length_a   1.000
_cell.length_b   1.000
_cell.length_c   1.000
_cell.angle_alpha   90.00
_cell.angle_beta   90.00
_cell.angle_gamma   90.00
#
_symmetry.space_group_name_H-M   'P 1'
#
loop_
_entity.id
_entity.type
_entity.pdbx_description
1 polymer ?
#
loop_
_entity_poly.entity_id
_entity_poly.type
_entity_poly.pdbx_seq_one_letter_code
_entity_poly.pdbx_strand_id
1 'polypeptide(L)'
;MAEISGRLHEIDENLTYEIGTVNADGKREFIVSADGLVDSFETVELLCGKAPVYSNWIIIPFRPRMNSDSLEISMGDVSLSYEDIYFAYESNGQILDLNVYIQNYDQDDSCYQFAYFILLDSLIGEYDAVSKIGIHTLGR
;
A
#
# COMPACT_ATOMS: atom_id res chain seq x y z
N MET A 1 9.04 -7.72 17.91
CA MET A 1 8.07 -7.58 16.81
C MET A 1 6.66 -8.00 17.25
N ALA A 2 6.47 -9.18 17.85
CA ALA A 2 5.16 -9.61 18.39
C ALA A 2 4.52 -8.60 19.37
N GLU A 3 5.31 -7.88 20.17
CA GLU A 3 4.78 -6.89 21.11
C GLU A 3 4.13 -5.67 20.42
N ILE A 4 4.69 -5.17 19.31
CA ILE A 4 4.15 -3.99 18.61
C ILE A 4 2.85 -4.35 17.90
N SER A 5 2.84 -5.45 17.14
CA SER A 5 1.63 -5.93 16.48
C SER A 5 0.51 -6.21 17.49
N GLY A 6 0.83 -6.82 18.64
CA GLY A 6 -0.14 -7.01 19.72
C GLY A 6 -0.74 -5.70 20.24
N ARG A 7 0.06 -4.65 20.41
CA ARG A 7 -0.42 -3.32 20.84
C ARG A 7 -1.25 -2.60 19.78
N LEU A 8 -0.92 -2.77 18.50
CA LEU A 8 -1.73 -2.23 17.41
C LEU A 8 -3.09 -2.94 17.35
N HIS A 9 -3.10 -4.28 17.48
CA HIS A 9 -4.33 -5.07 17.48
C HIS A 9 -5.22 -4.81 18.72
N GLU A 10 -4.66 -4.37 19.85
CA GLU A 10 -5.46 -3.89 20.99
C GLU A 10 -6.27 -2.62 20.65
N ILE A 11 -5.83 -1.85 19.65
CA ILE A 11 -6.50 -0.63 19.18
C ILE A 11 -7.49 -0.99 18.06
N ASP A 12 -7.01 -1.73 17.06
CA ASP A 12 -7.79 -2.23 15.91
C ASP A 12 -7.04 -3.43 15.31
N GLU A 13 -7.74 -4.56 15.18
CA GLU A 13 -7.17 -5.86 14.80
C GLU A 13 -6.59 -5.90 13.38
N ASN A 14 -6.93 -4.91 12.54
CA ASN A 14 -6.50 -4.82 11.16
C ASN A 14 -5.22 -3.99 10.98
N LEU A 15 -4.71 -3.37 12.05
CA LEU A 15 -3.54 -2.50 11.95
C LEU A 15 -2.24 -3.30 11.90
N THR A 16 -1.44 -3.00 10.90
CA THR A 16 -0.08 -3.51 10.75
C THR A 16 0.94 -2.37 10.75
N TYR A 17 2.23 -2.71 10.71
CA TYR A 17 3.29 -1.72 10.65
C TYR A 17 4.49 -2.16 9.83
N GLU A 18 5.21 -1.17 9.32
CA GLU A 18 6.49 -1.33 8.67
C GLU A 18 7.56 -0.46 9.34
N ILE A 19 8.79 -0.97 9.35
CA ILE A 19 9.96 -0.19 9.78
C ILE A 19 10.73 0.17 8.53
N GLY A 20 10.61 1.44 8.13
CA GLY A 20 11.29 1.97 6.96
C GLY A 20 12.79 2.20 7.18
N THR A 21 13.39 2.79 6.16
CA THR A 21 14.83 3.11 6.18
C THR A 21 15.12 4.32 7.06
N VAL A 22 16.42 4.59 7.26
CA VAL A 22 16.85 5.83 7.91
C VAL A 22 16.93 6.91 6.84
N ASN A 23 16.19 7.99 7.02
CA ASN A 23 16.17 9.11 6.08
C ASN A 23 17.46 9.95 6.15
N ALA A 24 17.58 10.95 5.28
CA ALA A 24 18.75 11.83 5.21
C ALA A 24 19.06 12.57 6.53
N ASP A 25 18.05 12.78 7.39
CA ASP A 25 18.19 13.44 8.69
C ASP A 25 18.54 12.47 9.83
N GLY A 26 18.80 11.20 9.52
CA GLY A 26 19.14 10.17 10.52
C GLY A 26 17.95 9.64 11.31
N LYS A 27 16.71 9.94 10.90
CA LYS A 27 15.49 9.43 11.54
C LYS A 27 14.99 8.18 10.85
N ARG A 28 14.46 7.24 11.62
CA ARG A 28 13.84 6.01 11.12
C ARG A 28 12.34 6.18 10.96
N GLU A 29 11.80 5.61 9.90
CA GLU A 29 10.36 5.65 9.64
C GLU A 29 9.65 4.49 10.35
N PHE A 30 8.54 4.79 10.99
CA PHE A 30 7.58 3.81 11.50
C PHE A 30 6.25 4.09 10.82
N ILE A 31 5.87 3.19 9.93
CA ILE A 31 4.69 3.31 9.07
C ILE A 31 3.58 2.47 9.69
N VAL A 32 2.41 3.05 9.91
CA VAL A 32 1.21 2.32 10.33
C VAL A 32 0.30 2.18 9.13
N SER A 33 -0.17 0.96 8.88
CA SER A 33 -0.97 0.61 7.71
C SER A 33 -2.25 -0.10 8.15
N ALA A 34 -3.33 0.06 7.37
CA ALA A 34 -4.57 -0.69 7.55
C ALA A 34 -4.65 -1.88 6.56
N ASP A 35 -3.56 -2.17 5.86
CA ASP A 35 -3.43 -3.26 4.89
C ASP A 35 -4.54 -3.24 3.82
N GLY A 36 -4.89 -2.04 3.37
CA GLY A 36 -5.93 -1.84 2.36
C GLY A 36 -7.37 -1.78 2.90
N LEU A 37 -7.58 -1.93 4.21
CA LEU A 37 -8.92 -1.94 4.82
C LEU A 37 -9.39 -0.52 5.16
N VAL A 38 -10.21 0.06 4.28
CA VAL A 38 -10.72 1.43 4.41
C VAL A 38 -11.43 1.71 5.74
N ASP A 39 -12.11 0.71 6.30
CA ASP A 39 -12.83 0.84 7.57
C ASP A 39 -11.89 1.15 8.76
N SER A 40 -10.60 0.83 8.63
CA SER A 40 -9.57 1.08 9.65
C SER A 40 -8.74 2.35 9.40
N PHE A 41 -9.02 3.12 8.32
CA PHE A 41 -8.24 4.31 7.98
C PHE A 41 -8.35 5.41 9.04
N GLU A 42 -9.54 5.65 9.57
CA GLU A 42 -9.72 6.64 10.64
C GLU A 42 -8.90 6.26 11.88
N THR A 43 -8.79 4.97 12.21
CA THR A 43 -7.96 4.50 13.32
C THR A 43 -6.48 4.80 13.09
N VAL A 44 -5.96 4.57 11.89
CA VAL A 44 -4.58 4.91 11.51
C VAL A 44 -4.33 6.41 11.69
N GLU A 45 -5.20 7.25 11.13
CA GLU A 45 -5.07 8.70 11.21
C GLU A 45 -5.10 9.20 12.66
N LEU A 46 -6.03 8.70 13.47
CA LEU A 46 -6.14 9.06 14.89
C LEU A 46 -4.93 8.61 15.70
N LEU A 47 -4.42 7.41 15.45
CA LEU A 47 -3.24 6.88 16.15
C LEU A 47 -2.00 7.69 15.81
N CYS A 48 -1.70 7.87 14.53
CA CYS A 48 -0.54 8.62 14.07
C CYS A 48 -0.64 10.11 14.45
N GLY A 49 -1.84 10.70 14.39
CA GLY A 49 -2.08 12.10 14.77
C GLY A 49 -1.91 12.37 16.28
N LYS A 50 -2.06 11.34 17.13
CA LYS A 50 -1.80 11.44 18.58
C LYS A 50 -0.37 11.06 18.97
N ALA A 51 0.45 10.58 18.02
CA ALA A 51 1.80 10.17 18.32
C ALA A 51 2.65 11.37 18.80
N PRO A 52 3.42 11.22 19.88
CA PRO A 52 4.32 12.28 20.32
C PRO A 52 5.46 12.46 19.32
N VAL A 53 6.13 13.60 19.39
CA VAL A 53 7.33 13.85 18.58
C VAL A 53 8.50 13.04 19.14
N TYR A 54 9.10 12.20 18.29
CA TYR A 54 10.29 11.43 18.63
C TYR A 54 11.53 12.03 17.97
N SER A 55 12.67 12.03 18.68
CA SER A 55 13.93 12.59 18.13
C SER A 55 14.47 11.78 16.95
N ASN A 56 14.32 10.45 17.02
CA ASN A 56 14.94 9.50 16.09
C ASN A 56 13.93 8.76 15.20
N TRP A 57 12.64 9.07 15.35
CA TRP A 57 11.56 8.39 14.64
C TRP A 57 10.62 9.38 13.98
N ILE A 58 10.08 8.98 12.85
CA ILE A 58 8.97 9.64 12.17
C ILE A 58 7.85 8.63 12.11
N ILE A 59 6.67 9.03 12.62
CA ILE A 59 5.46 8.22 12.53
C ILE A 59 4.72 8.65 11.28
N ILE A 60 4.45 7.70 10.39
CA ILE A 60 3.85 7.94 9.08
C ILE A 60 2.54 7.14 9.01
N PRO A 61 1.39 7.79 8.76
CA PRO A 61 0.16 7.08 8.44
C PRO A 61 0.20 6.61 6.98
N PHE A 62 -0.15 5.35 6.76
CA PHE A 62 -0.23 4.66 5.49
C PHE A 62 1.12 4.49 4.77
N ARG A 63 1.22 3.45 3.94
CA ARG A 63 2.41 3.25 3.11
C ARG A 63 2.56 4.42 2.12
N PRO A 64 3.68 5.16 2.17
CA PRO A 64 3.89 6.30 1.30
C PRO A 64 4.19 5.84 -0.12
N ARG A 65 3.89 6.70 -1.10
CA ARG A 65 4.33 6.50 -2.49
C ARG A 65 5.85 6.46 -2.55
N MET A 66 6.39 5.50 -3.29
CA MET A 66 7.80 5.39 -3.60
C MET A 66 8.13 6.36 -4.73
N ASN A 67 9.22 7.12 -4.59
CA ASN A 67 9.76 7.94 -5.68
C ASN A 67 10.61 7.06 -6.62
N SER A 68 9.99 6.06 -7.24
CA SER A 68 10.65 5.13 -8.15
C SER A 68 9.69 4.62 -9.22
N ASP A 69 10.12 4.70 -10.47
CA ASP A 69 9.38 4.22 -11.64
C ASP A 69 9.86 2.83 -12.11
N SER A 70 10.74 2.18 -11.34
CA SER A 70 11.40 0.92 -11.73
C SER A 70 11.23 -0.19 -10.70
N LEU A 71 10.07 -0.25 -10.05
CA LEU A 71 9.77 -1.32 -9.09
C LEU A 71 9.35 -2.60 -9.82
N GLU A 72 9.90 -3.72 -9.38
CA GLU A 72 9.52 -5.07 -9.81
C GLU A 72 9.21 -5.90 -8.56
N ILE A 73 8.09 -6.61 -8.58
CA ILE A 73 7.65 -7.51 -7.53
C ILE A 73 7.79 -8.94 -8.03
N SER A 74 8.62 -9.73 -7.35
CA SER A 74 8.75 -11.17 -7.59
C SER A 74 8.08 -11.95 -6.47
N MET A 75 7.12 -12.81 -6.82
CA MET A 75 6.39 -13.64 -5.88
C MET A 75 5.99 -14.97 -6.53
N GLY A 76 6.47 -16.07 -5.94
CA GLY A 76 6.35 -17.38 -6.59
C GLY A 76 7.08 -17.40 -7.93
N ASP A 77 6.38 -17.82 -8.98
CA ASP A 77 6.88 -17.81 -10.35
C ASP A 77 6.50 -16.53 -11.13
N VAL A 78 5.80 -15.59 -10.48
CA VAL A 78 5.40 -14.30 -11.07
C VAL A 78 6.47 -13.25 -10.79
N SER A 79 6.90 -12.56 -11.86
CA SER A 79 7.65 -11.30 -11.76
C SER A 79 6.84 -10.23 -12.50
N LEU A 80 6.54 -9.13 -11.82
CA LEU A 80 5.68 -8.08 -12.36
C LEU A 80 6.28 -6.71 -12.09
N SER A 81 6.41 -5.90 -13.13
CA SER A 81 6.82 -4.49 -13.05
C SER A 81 5.71 -3.56 -13.54
N TYR A 82 5.93 -2.25 -13.45
CA TYR A 82 5.00 -1.28 -14.05
C TYR A 82 4.91 -1.41 -15.58
N GLU A 83 5.95 -1.91 -16.26
CA GLU A 83 5.97 -2.03 -17.72
C GLU A 83 5.09 -3.19 -18.23
N ASP A 84 4.73 -4.11 -17.35
CA ASP A 84 3.88 -5.27 -17.64
C ASP A 84 2.38 -4.99 -17.45
N ILE A 85 2.03 -3.80 -16.96
CA ILE A 85 0.68 -3.42 -16.56
C ILE A 85 0.16 -2.30 -17.46
N TYR A 86 -0.96 -2.55 -18.11
CA TYR A 86 -1.69 -1.58 -18.91
C TYR A 86 -3.05 -1.33 -18.28
N PHE A 87 -3.63 -0.16 -18.51
CA PHE A 87 -4.97 0.11 -18.01
C PHE A 87 -5.76 1.06 -18.91
N ALA A 88 -7.07 0.88 -18.88
CA ALA A 88 -8.04 1.90 -19.24
C ALA A 88 -8.75 2.36 -17.96
N TYR A 89 -9.25 3.59 -17.95
CA TYR A 89 -9.94 4.14 -16.78
C TYR A 89 -11.24 4.82 -17.15
N GLU A 90 -12.17 4.81 -16.20
CA GLU A 90 -13.36 5.64 -16.20
C GLU A 90 -13.31 6.55 -14.96
N SER A 91 -13.64 7.82 -15.13
CA SER A 91 -13.67 8.76 -14.02
C SER A 91 -15.09 8.98 -13.52
N ASN A 92 -15.29 8.78 -12.23
CA ASN A 92 -16.52 9.08 -11.53
C ASN A 92 -16.26 10.14 -10.45
N GLY A 93 -16.15 11.40 -10.90
CA GLY A 93 -15.85 12.52 -10.02
C GLY A 93 -14.42 12.46 -9.50
N GLN A 94 -14.25 12.08 -8.23
CA GLN A 94 -12.94 11.99 -7.57
C GLN A 94 -12.36 10.57 -7.52
N ILE A 95 -13.11 9.59 -8.04
CA ILE A 95 -12.72 8.18 -8.06
C ILE A 95 -12.42 7.76 -9.50
N LEU A 96 -11.41 6.92 -9.67
CA LEU A 96 -11.07 6.28 -10.94
C LEU A 96 -11.39 4.79 -10.84
N ASP A 97 -12.23 4.29 -11.75
CA ASP A 97 -12.40 2.85 -11.95
C ASP A 97 -11.38 2.39 -13.00
N LEU A 98 -10.71 1.25 -12.76
CA LEU A 98 -9.63 0.75 -13.61
C LEU A 98 -9.99 -0.60 -14.24
N ASN A 99 -9.80 -0.69 -15.56
CA ASN A 99 -9.69 -1.94 -16.28
C ASN A 99 -8.21 -2.23 -16.50
N VAL A 100 -7.67 -3.20 -15.77
CA VAL A 100 -6.24 -3.51 -15.69
C VAL A 100 -5.94 -4.75 -16.53
N TYR A 101 -4.91 -4.64 -17.36
CA TYR A 101 -4.43 -5.69 -18.23
C TYR A 101 -2.99 -6.01 -17.85
N ILE A 102 -2.74 -7.26 -17.46
CA ILE A 102 -1.41 -7.70 -17.03
C ILE A 102 -0.84 -8.65 -18.08
N GLN A 103 0.39 -8.38 -18.51
CA GLN A 103 1.07 -9.26 -19.47
C GLN A 103 1.19 -10.68 -18.90
N ASN A 104 0.82 -11.68 -19.71
CA ASN A 104 0.80 -13.10 -19.33
C ASN A 104 -0.12 -13.45 -18.14
N TYR A 105 -1.11 -12.61 -17.83
CA TYR A 105 -2.01 -12.82 -16.69
C TYR A 105 -2.62 -14.24 -16.66
N ASP A 106 -2.43 -14.88 -15.51
CA ASP A 106 -3.10 -16.11 -15.11
C ASP A 106 -4.06 -15.80 -13.96
N GLN A 107 -5.37 -15.92 -14.23
CA GLN A 107 -6.41 -15.67 -13.24
C GLN A 107 -6.44 -16.69 -12.10
N ASP A 108 -5.86 -17.89 -12.32
CA ASP A 108 -5.83 -18.95 -11.32
C ASP A 108 -4.60 -18.80 -10.39
N ASP A 109 -3.65 -17.92 -10.72
CA ASP A 109 -2.50 -17.57 -9.89
C ASP A 109 -2.70 -16.22 -9.19
N SER A 110 -3.09 -16.29 -7.91
CA SER A 110 -3.28 -15.12 -7.04
C SER A 110 -2.04 -14.22 -6.93
N CYS A 111 -0.84 -14.71 -7.28
CA CYS A 111 0.39 -13.91 -7.21
C CYS A 111 0.34 -12.65 -8.08
N TYR A 112 -0.34 -12.71 -9.24
CA TYR A 112 -0.54 -11.55 -10.09
C TYR A 112 -1.34 -10.44 -9.40
N GLN A 113 -2.43 -10.81 -8.73
CA GLN A 113 -3.30 -9.84 -8.05
C GLN A 113 -2.57 -9.17 -6.89
N PHE A 114 -1.88 -9.94 -6.07
CA PHE A 114 -1.08 -9.40 -4.96
C PHE A 114 0.07 -8.52 -5.44
N ALA A 115 0.82 -8.95 -6.47
CA ALA A 115 1.89 -8.14 -7.04
C ALA A 115 1.36 -6.81 -7.62
N TYR A 116 0.22 -6.85 -8.29
CA TYR A 116 -0.46 -5.65 -8.79
C TYR A 116 -0.79 -4.66 -7.66
N PHE A 117 -1.39 -5.12 -6.55
CA PHE A 117 -1.72 -4.23 -5.44
C PHE A 117 -0.48 -3.66 -4.75
N ILE A 118 0.59 -4.45 -4.58
CA ILE A 118 1.85 -3.95 -4.03
C ILE A 118 2.44 -2.86 -4.93
N LEU A 119 2.43 -3.06 -6.25
CA LEU A 119 2.87 -2.06 -7.22
C LEU A 119 2.00 -0.80 -7.15
N LEU A 120 0.67 -0.95 -7.08
CA LEU A 120 -0.25 0.19 -7.00
C LEU A 120 -0.02 1.01 -5.73
N ASP A 121 0.04 0.36 -4.57
CA ASP A 121 0.31 1.01 -3.28
C ASP A 121 1.67 1.73 -3.32
N SER A 122 2.68 1.09 -3.92
CA SER A 122 4.01 1.67 -4.06
C SER A 122 4.01 2.88 -5.00
N LEU A 123 3.19 2.87 -6.05
CA LEU A 123 3.15 3.95 -7.06
C LEU A 123 2.43 5.20 -6.55
N ILE A 124 1.26 5.03 -5.92
CA ILE A 124 0.40 6.17 -5.54
C ILE A 124 0.21 6.36 -4.04
N GLY A 125 0.69 5.42 -3.23
CA GLY A 125 0.48 5.35 -1.78
C GLY A 125 -0.80 4.60 -1.43
N GLU A 126 -0.79 3.88 -0.31
CA GLU A 126 -1.94 3.09 0.17
C GLU A 126 -3.21 3.93 0.30
N TYR A 127 -3.12 5.15 0.83
CA TYR A 127 -4.30 6.00 1.02
C TYR A 127 -5.01 6.31 -0.29
N ASP A 128 -4.25 6.69 -1.33
CA ASP A 128 -4.84 7.03 -2.63
C ASP A 128 -5.26 5.76 -3.39
N ALA A 129 -4.50 4.67 -3.27
CA ALA A 129 -4.87 3.37 -3.84
C ALA A 129 -6.25 2.89 -3.33
N VAL A 130 -6.51 3.02 -2.04
CA VAL A 130 -7.77 2.56 -1.43
C VAL A 130 -8.90 3.59 -1.57
N SER A 131 -8.61 4.89 -1.46
CA SER A 131 -9.66 5.92 -1.38
C SER A 131 -9.99 6.60 -2.71
N LYS A 132 -9.13 6.46 -3.73
CA LYS A 132 -9.29 7.12 -5.04
C LYS A 132 -9.43 6.14 -6.19
N ILE A 133 -9.09 4.87 -5.99
CA ILE A 133 -9.34 3.83 -6.99
C ILE A 133 -10.57 3.04 -6.56
N GLY A 134 -11.54 2.94 -7.49
CA GLY A 134 -12.82 2.28 -7.27
C GLY A 134 -12.78 0.82 -7.68
N ILE A 135 -13.57 0.45 -8.67
CA ILE A 135 -13.62 -0.93 -9.18
C ILE A 135 -12.35 -1.23 -9.98
N HIS A 136 -11.73 -2.36 -9.67
CA HIS A 136 -10.66 -2.95 -10.46
C HIS A 136 -11.17 -4.19 -11.17
N THR A 137 -11.02 -4.24 -12.50
CA THR A 137 -11.22 -5.47 -13.27
C THR A 137 -9.88 -5.92 -13.82
N LEU A 138 -9.40 -7.10 -13.42
CA LEU A 138 -8.18 -7.71 -13.97
C LEU A 138 -8.54 -8.58 -15.17
N GLY A 139 -7.86 -8.36 -16.29
CA GLY A 139 -8.08 -9.08 -17.54
C GLY A 139 -6.79 -9.34 -18.32
N ARG A 140 -6.94 -10.06 -19.43
CA ARG A 140 -5.91 -10.25 -20.44
C ARG A 140 -5.94 -9.16 -21.49
#